data_AF-A0AA37TX37-F1
#
_entry.id   AF-A0AA37TX37-F1
#
_cell.length_a   1.000
_cell.length_b   1.000
_cell.length_c   1.000
_cell.angle_alpha   90.00
_cell.angle_beta   90.00
_cell.angle_gamma   90.00
#
_symmetry.space_group_name_H-M   'P 1'
#
loop_
_entity.id
_entity.type
_entity.pdbx_description
1 polymer ?
#
loop_
_entity_poly.entity_id
_entity_poly.type
_entity_poly.pdbx_seq_one_letter_code
_entity_poly.pdbx_strand_id
1 'polypeptide(L)'
;MIRTTIASFLLATAVAFPSFAQDMKPIREVEVTVDTAGITNPQAAAYWGTLQDDLKASILTKVAPSDDEAAYVIKIRIDDLSLSNGFQEKLGLGDTTITGNVLVQDDKNHVGDDAYDLTVDVEAAKPLLPAGYDFTAADADTKVYYSAMVNAFADGVVKRLK
;
A
#
# COMPACT_ATOMS: atom_id res chain seq x y z
N MET A 1 -43.59 61.12 2.35
CA MET A 1 -42.32 60.69 2.99
C MET A 1 -42.18 59.19 2.79
N ILE A 2 -41.18 58.77 2.03
CA ILE A 2 -40.88 57.36 1.72
C ILE A 2 -39.91 56.85 2.77
N ARG A 3 -40.23 55.76 3.48
CA ARG A 3 -39.25 54.95 4.22
C ARG A 3 -39.59 53.46 4.17
N THR A 4 -38.96 52.85 3.17
CA THR A 4 -38.45 51.48 3.00
C THR A 4 -38.04 50.75 4.28
N THR A 5 -38.36 49.45 4.38
CA THR A 5 -37.36 48.43 4.77
C THR A 5 -37.79 47.06 4.25
N ILE A 6 -37.00 46.51 3.33
CA ILE A 6 -37.17 45.20 2.68
C ILE A 6 -36.43 44.14 3.52
N ALA A 7 -37.04 42.97 3.62
CA ALA A 7 -36.51 41.77 4.27
C ALA A 7 -35.27 41.21 3.56
N SER A 8 -34.26 40.80 4.32
CA SER A 8 -33.15 40.00 3.83
C SER A 8 -32.97 38.77 4.72
N PHE A 9 -33.70 37.70 4.41
CA PHE A 9 -33.47 36.38 4.98
C PHE A 9 -32.35 35.72 4.15
N LEU A 10 -31.12 35.82 4.63
CA LEU A 10 -29.95 35.15 4.05
C LEU A 10 -30.07 33.64 4.34
N LEU A 11 -30.57 32.89 3.35
CA LEU A 11 -30.54 31.43 3.36
C LEU A 11 -29.11 30.98 3.03
N ALA A 12 -28.29 30.75 4.06
CA ALA A 12 -26.99 30.10 3.89
C ALA A 12 -27.25 28.62 3.54
N THR A 13 -27.21 28.29 2.25
CA THR A 13 -27.12 26.89 1.81
C THR A 13 -25.77 26.34 2.22
N ALA A 14 -25.73 25.71 3.40
CA ALA A 14 -24.63 24.84 3.78
C ALA A 14 -24.58 23.69 2.76
N VAL A 15 -23.57 23.71 1.88
CA VAL A 15 -23.26 22.60 1.01
C VAL A 15 -22.72 21.50 1.92
N ALA A 16 -23.59 20.60 2.38
CA ALA A 16 -23.20 19.39 3.05
C ALA A 16 -22.47 18.52 2.02
N PHE A 17 -21.14 18.62 2.00
CA PHE A 17 -20.32 17.65 1.28
C PHE A 17 -20.56 16.27 1.94
N PRO A 18 -20.93 15.23 1.18
CA PRO A 18 -20.99 13.89 1.73
C PRO A 18 -19.58 13.47 2.16
N SER A 19 -19.41 13.25 3.46
CA SER A 19 -18.21 12.70 4.07
C SER A 19 -18.05 11.24 3.65
N PHE A 20 -17.45 11.00 2.48
CA PHE A 20 -17.05 9.66 2.01
C PHE A 20 -15.71 9.19 2.61
N ALA A 21 -15.21 9.86 3.66
CA ALA A 21 -13.91 9.56 4.28
C ALA A 21 -14.03 8.77 5.61
N GLN A 22 -15.22 8.27 5.98
CA GLN A 22 -15.48 7.74 7.32
C GLN A 22 -15.02 6.30 7.57
N ASP A 23 -14.65 5.53 6.54
CA ASP A 23 -14.41 4.09 6.72
C ASP A 23 -12.93 3.69 6.82
N MET A 24 -11.99 4.59 6.54
CA MET A 24 -10.57 4.21 6.54
C MET A 24 -9.87 4.78 7.78
N LYS A 25 -9.21 3.91 8.56
CA LYS A 25 -8.43 4.32 9.73
C LYS A 25 -7.38 5.37 9.32
N PRO A 26 -7.34 6.56 9.93
CA PRO A 26 -6.29 7.55 9.64
C PRO A 26 -4.93 7.00 10.07
N ILE A 27 -3.91 7.21 9.23
CA ILE A 27 -2.56 6.67 9.44
C ILE A 27 -1.59 7.82 9.70
N ARG A 28 -0.91 7.76 10.84
CA ARG A 28 0.15 8.70 11.22
C ARG A 28 1.48 8.33 10.60
N GLU A 29 1.81 7.04 10.65
CA GLU A 29 3.13 6.58 10.25
C GLU A 29 3.08 5.18 9.64
N VAL A 30 3.98 4.96 8.67
CA VAL A 30 4.24 3.65 8.07
C VAL A 30 5.72 3.36 8.22
N GLU A 31 6.01 2.30 8.96
CA GLU A 31 7.34 1.72 9.14
C GLU A 31 7.38 0.39 8.38
N VAL A 32 8.37 0.24 7.51
CA VAL A 32 8.62 -1.02 6.80
C VAL A 32 10.04 -1.43 7.12
N THR A 33 10.24 -2.70 7.47
CA THR A 33 11.55 -3.32 7.66
C THR A 33 11.64 -4.54 6.76
N VAL A 34 12.69 -4.61 5.95
CA VAL A 34 12.96 -5.75 5.08
C VAL A 34 14.36 -6.27 5.39
N ASP A 35 14.46 -7.56 5.69
CA ASP A 35 15.77 -8.20 5.73
C ASP A 35 16.25 -8.48 4.30
N THR A 36 17.20 -7.65 3.84
CA THR A 36 17.81 -7.79 2.52
C THR A 36 19.06 -8.68 2.52
N ALA A 37 19.49 -9.17 3.69
CA ALA A 37 20.71 -9.98 3.82
C ALA A 37 20.62 -11.31 3.05
N GLY A 38 19.41 -11.80 2.77
CA GLY A 38 19.18 -13.00 1.95
C GLY A 38 19.32 -12.77 0.44
N ILE A 39 19.35 -11.52 -0.05
CA ILE A 39 19.35 -11.21 -1.49
C ILE A 39 20.80 -11.21 -2.01
N THR A 40 21.29 -12.38 -2.38
CA THR A 40 22.68 -12.55 -2.84
C THR A 40 22.88 -12.32 -4.35
N ASN A 41 21.81 -12.32 -5.14
CA ASN A 41 21.88 -12.10 -6.58
C ASN A 41 21.93 -10.59 -6.90
N PRO A 42 22.98 -10.06 -7.56
CA PRO A 42 23.11 -8.62 -7.85
C PRO A 42 21.99 -8.04 -8.71
N GLN A 43 21.42 -8.83 -9.63
CA GLN A 43 20.28 -8.40 -10.45
C GLN A 43 19.03 -8.30 -9.60
N ALA A 44 18.80 -9.25 -8.69
CA ALA A 44 17.70 -9.18 -7.74
C ALA A 44 17.86 -8.00 -6.78
N ALA A 45 19.06 -7.77 -6.27
CA ALA A 45 19.36 -6.66 -5.36
C ALA A 45 19.08 -5.28 -5.99
N ALA A 46 19.25 -5.14 -7.30
CA ALA A 46 18.94 -3.90 -8.01
C ALA A 46 17.45 -3.50 -7.98
N TYR A 47 16.55 -4.47 -7.80
CA TYR A 47 15.10 -4.23 -7.70
C TYR A 47 14.61 -4.38 -6.26
N TRP A 48 14.96 -5.48 -5.61
CA TRP A 48 14.46 -5.85 -4.29
C TRP A 48 15.22 -5.16 -3.14
N GLY A 49 16.38 -4.56 -3.40
CA GLY A 49 17.11 -3.76 -2.42
C GLY A 49 16.37 -2.47 -2.01
N THR A 50 15.46 -1.96 -2.84
CA THR A 50 14.62 -0.79 -2.53
C THR A 50 13.23 -1.17 -2.04
N LEU A 51 12.95 -2.47 -1.83
CA LEU A 51 11.62 -2.99 -1.47
C LEU A 51 11.01 -2.28 -0.25
N GLN A 52 11.84 -1.98 0.76
CA GLN A 52 11.40 -1.30 1.96
C GLN A 52 10.79 0.08 1.65
N ASP A 53 11.54 0.89 0.91
CA ASP A 53 11.15 2.27 0.58
C ASP A 53 9.97 2.29 -0.39
N ASP A 54 9.96 1.36 -1.36
CA ASP A 54 8.90 1.25 -2.35
C ASP A 54 7.57 0.75 -1.75
N LEU A 55 7.61 -0.21 -0.81
CA LEU A 55 6.42 -0.63 -0.06
C LEU A 55 5.87 0.52 0.79
N LYS A 56 6.75 1.22 1.53
CA LYS A 56 6.36 2.37 2.33
C LYS A 56 5.71 3.44 1.46
N ALA A 57 6.34 3.80 0.34
CA ALA A 57 5.81 4.78 -0.60
C ALA A 57 4.46 4.33 -1.18
N SER A 58 4.33 3.08 -1.63
CA SER A 58 3.08 2.56 -2.20
C SER A 58 1.93 2.61 -1.19
N ILE A 59 2.15 2.18 0.05
CA ILE A 59 1.13 2.26 1.12
C ILE A 59 0.75 3.70 1.40
N LEU A 60 1.73 4.61 1.54
CA LEU A 60 1.47 6.03 1.79
C LEU A 60 0.60 6.69 0.70
N THR A 61 0.70 6.24 -0.56
CA THR A 61 -0.17 6.74 -1.64
C THR A 61 -1.64 6.28 -1.53
N LYS A 62 -1.92 5.27 -0.70
CA LYS A 62 -3.21 4.58 -0.61
C LYS A 62 -3.91 4.77 0.73
N VAL A 63 -3.25 5.36 1.73
CA VAL A 63 -3.81 5.62 3.06
C VAL A 63 -4.19 7.09 3.24
N ALA A 64 -5.02 7.38 4.25
CA ALA A 64 -5.34 8.75 4.65
C ALA A 64 -4.33 9.21 5.72
N PRO A 65 -3.40 10.14 5.39
CA PRO A 65 -2.44 10.62 6.37
C PRO A 65 -3.12 11.47 7.45
N SER A 66 -2.62 11.42 8.68
CA SER A 66 -3.08 12.25 9.79
C SER A 66 -1.95 12.56 10.77
N ASP A 67 -1.86 13.81 11.22
CA ASP A 67 -0.90 14.24 12.24
C ASP A 67 -1.45 14.04 13.67
N ASP A 68 -2.64 13.46 13.81
CA ASP A 68 -3.22 13.14 15.12
C ASP A 68 -2.38 12.06 15.82
N GLU A 69 -1.95 12.33 17.04
CA GLU A 69 -1.22 11.35 17.85
C GLU A 69 -2.03 10.09 18.16
N ALA A 70 -3.36 10.13 18.05
CA ALA A 70 -4.26 8.98 18.18
C ALA A 70 -4.51 8.22 16.86
N ALA A 71 -3.93 8.67 15.73
CA ALA A 71 -3.99 7.94 14.47
C ALA A 71 -3.07 6.71 14.49
N TYR A 72 -3.43 5.71 13.68
CA TYR A 72 -2.78 4.40 13.67
C TYR A 72 -1.39 4.47 13.04
N VAL A 73 -0.51 3.59 13.51
CA VAL A 73 0.80 3.32 12.95
C VAL A 73 0.80 1.93 12.34
N ILE A 74 1.31 1.83 11.12
CA ILE A 74 1.48 0.56 10.41
C ILE A 74 2.95 0.17 10.50
N LYS A 75 3.22 -1.00 11.07
CA LYS A 75 4.55 -1.60 11.16
C LYS A 75 4.55 -2.89 10.34
N ILE A 76 5.39 -2.95 9.34
CA ILE A 76 5.51 -4.10 8.44
C ILE A 76 6.92 -4.66 8.58
N ARG A 77 7.00 -5.95 8.85
CA ARG A 77 8.24 -6.71 8.76
C ARG A 77 8.08 -7.73 7.65
N ILE A 78 8.94 -7.64 6.65
CA ILE A 78 9.03 -8.69 5.63
C ILE A 78 9.91 -9.79 6.20
N ASP A 79 9.31 -10.95 6.43
CA ASP A 79 9.95 -12.10 7.07
C ASP A 79 10.58 -13.01 6.02
N ASP A 80 9.96 -13.10 4.84
CA ASP A 80 10.49 -13.90 3.73
C ASP A 80 10.21 -13.23 2.38
N LEU A 81 11.26 -13.19 1.56
CA LEU A 81 11.19 -12.84 0.15
C LEU A 81 11.69 -14.04 -0.64
N SER A 82 10.76 -14.93 -0.97
CA SER A 82 11.05 -16.04 -1.87
C SER A 82 11.13 -15.50 -3.29
N LEU A 83 12.34 -15.47 -3.82
CA LEU A 83 12.58 -15.25 -5.24
C LEU A 83 12.81 -16.62 -5.86
N SER A 84 12.06 -16.92 -6.91
CA SER A 84 12.34 -18.10 -7.72
C SER A 84 13.81 -18.10 -8.14
N ASN A 85 14.46 -19.28 -8.18
CA ASN A 85 15.76 -19.43 -8.84
C ASN A 85 15.57 -19.24 -10.36
N GLY A 86 15.32 -18.00 -10.79
CA GLY A 86 14.50 -17.79 -11.99
C GLY A 86 14.38 -16.35 -12.49
N PHE A 87 15.05 -15.37 -11.88
CA PHE A 87 15.58 -14.26 -12.71
C PHE A 87 16.50 -14.82 -13.82
N GLN A 88 17.01 -16.05 -13.66
CA GLN A 88 18.08 -16.63 -14.46
C GLN A 88 17.68 -17.42 -15.72
N GLU A 89 16.44 -17.90 -15.90
CA GLU A 89 16.07 -18.57 -17.18
C GLU A 89 15.30 -17.67 -18.18
N LYS A 90 15.03 -16.43 -17.77
CA LYS A 90 14.74 -15.18 -18.51
C LYS A 90 13.53 -14.42 -17.99
N LEU A 91 12.48 -15.07 -17.47
CA LEU A 91 11.37 -14.45 -16.71
C LEU A 91 10.61 -15.45 -15.80
N GLY A 92 11.24 -16.51 -15.27
CA GLY A 92 10.57 -17.64 -14.62
C GLY A 92 9.72 -17.28 -13.40
N LEU A 93 8.43 -16.99 -13.63
CA LEU A 93 7.42 -16.56 -12.65
C LEU A 93 7.05 -17.57 -11.55
N GLY A 94 7.68 -18.74 -11.49
CA GLY A 94 7.31 -19.74 -10.50
C GLY A 94 7.64 -19.25 -9.10
N ASP A 95 6.63 -18.91 -8.30
CA ASP A 95 6.72 -18.77 -6.85
C ASP A 95 7.54 -17.57 -6.32
N THR A 96 7.50 -16.42 -7.02
CA THR A 96 7.87 -15.17 -6.31
C THR A 96 6.81 -14.87 -5.28
N THR A 97 7.21 -14.80 -4.02
CA THR A 97 6.30 -14.58 -2.92
C THR A 97 6.91 -13.59 -1.95
N ILE A 98 6.12 -12.59 -1.57
CA ILE A 98 6.45 -11.66 -0.50
C ILE A 98 5.60 -12.07 0.69
N THR A 99 6.24 -12.50 1.77
CA THR A 99 5.57 -12.81 3.04
C THR A 99 6.07 -11.86 4.11
N GLY A 100 5.14 -11.19 4.78
CA GLY A 100 5.48 -10.32 5.89
C GLY A 100 4.39 -10.27 6.95
N ASN A 101 4.82 -10.04 8.17
CA ASN A 101 3.95 -9.72 9.29
C ASN A 101 3.60 -8.22 9.27
N VAL A 102 2.30 -7.94 9.33
CA VAL A 102 1.75 -6.59 9.37
C VAL A 102 1.10 -6.37 10.73
N LEU A 103 1.53 -5.31 11.40
CA LEU A 103 0.98 -4.83 12.66
C LEU A 103 0.41 -3.43 12.44
N VAL A 104 -0.88 -3.27 12.68
CA VAL A 104 -1.58 -1.98 12.65
C VAL A 104 -1.99 -1.67 14.07
N GLN A 105 -1.46 -0.60 14.67
CA GLN A 105 -1.69 -0.30 16.08
C GLN A 105 -1.90 1.19 16.36
N ASP A 106 -2.64 1.50 17.42
CA ASP A 106 -2.64 2.84 18.04
C ASP A 106 -1.62 2.83 19.19
N ASP A 107 -0.50 3.54 19.04
CA ASP A 107 0.58 3.60 20.06
C ASP A 107 0.13 4.15 21.43
N LYS A 108 -1.02 4.85 21.52
CA LYS A 108 -1.52 5.39 22.80
C LYS A 108 -2.36 4.40 23.56
N ASN A 109 -3.39 3.85 22.92
CA ASN A 109 -4.42 3.08 23.61
C ASN A 109 -4.42 1.60 23.26
N HIS A 110 -3.74 1.20 22.19
CA HIS A 110 -3.75 -0.18 21.65
C HIS A 110 -5.15 -0.75 21.41
N VAL A 111 -6.13 0.14 21.21
CA VAL A 111 -7.54 -0.25 21.00
C VAL A 111 -7.74 -0.52 19.53
N GLY A 112 -8.06 -1.77 19.19
CA GLY A 112 -8.30 -2.17 17.80
C GLY A 112 -7.04 -2.43 17.00
N ASP A 113 -5.94 -2.76 17.70
CA ASP A 113 -4.73 -3.31 17.11
C ASP A 113 -5.06 -4.57 16.30
N ASP A 114 -4.44 -4.69 15.13
CA ASP A 114 -4.57 -5.86 14.25
C ASP A 114 -3.17 -6.33 13.86
N ALA A 115 -2.95 -7.64 13.95
CA ALA A 115 -1.70 -8.27 13.59
C ALA A 115 -2.01 -9.49 12.71
N TYR A 116 -1.44 -9.52 11.52
CA TYR A 116 -1.69 -10.59 10.56
C TYR A 116 -0.49 -10.81 9.65
N ASP A 117 -0.37 -12.04 9.17
CA ASP A 117 0.57 -12.36 8.11
C ASP A 117 -0.08 -12.08 6.76
N LEU A 118 0.66 -11.39 5.89
CA LEU A 118 0.26 -11.11 4.52
C LEU A 118 1.27 -11.78 3.58
N THR A 119 0.74 -12.68 2.76
CA THR A 119 1.47 -13.33 1.68
C THR A 119 0.89 -12.87 0.36
N VAL A 120 1.75 -12.38 -0.52
CA VAL A 120 1.40 -11.98 -1.89
C VAL A 120 2.28 -12.74 -2.86
N ASP A 121 1.61 -13.42 -3.78
CA ASP A 121 2.22 -14.12 -4.90
C ASP A 121 1.94 -13.37 -6.21
N VAL A 122 2.42 -13.95 -7.31
CA VAL A 122 2.22 -13.41 -8.66
C VAL A 122 0.74 -13.34 -9.04
N GLU A 123 -0.07 -14.30 -8.59
CA GLU A 123 -1.52 -14.32 -8.89
C GLU A 123 -2.23 -13.11 -8.30
N ALA A 124 -1.86 -12.71 -7.09
CA ALA A 124 -2.37 -11.50 -6.45
C ALA A 124 -1.94 -10.20 -7.19
N ALA A 125 -0.80 -10.22 -7.87
CA ALA A 125 -0.30 -9.08 -8.66
C ALA A 125 -0.88 -9.00 -10.09
N LYS A 126 -1.37 -10.12 -10.65
CA LYS A 126 -1.91 -10.17 -12.03
C LYS A 126 -2.93 -9.07 -12.37
N PRO A 127 -3.91 -8.73 -11.50
CA PRO A 127 -4.90 -7.70 -11.81
C PRO A 127 -4.32 -6.30 -11.97
N LEU A 128 -3.12 -6.05 -11.44
CA LEU A 128 -2.45 -4.74 -11.46
C LEU A 128 -1.57 -4.55 -12.69
N LEU A 129 -1.49 -5.55 -13.56
CA LEU A 129 -0.69 -5.49 -14.77
C LEU A 129 -1.47 -4.92 -15.95
N PRO A 130 -0.75 -4.35 -16.94
CA PRO A 130 -1.37 -3.93 -18.19
C PRO A 130 -2.12 -5.08 -18.86
N ALA A 131 -3.24 -4.75 -19.53
CA ALA A 131 -4.00 -5.74 -20.27
C ALA A 131 -3.12 -6.40 -21.35
N GLY A 132 -3.10 -7.74 -21.37
CA GLY A 132 -2.28 -8.50 -22.31
C GLY A 132 -0.79 -8.53 -21.98
N TYR A 133 -0.38 -8.10 -20.77
CA TYR A 133 1.00 -8.23 -20.32
C TYR A 133 1.39 -9.71 -20.27
N ASP A 134 2.39 -10.06 -21.09
CA ASP A 134 2.90 -11.41 -21.19
C ASP A 134 4.25 -11.51 -20.48
N PHE A 135 4.22 -12.15 -19.31
CA PHE A 135 5.42 -12.40 -18.52
C PHE A 135 6.34 -13.47 -19.11
N THR A 136 5.94 -14.10 -20.21
CA THR A 136 6.77 -15.08 -20.92
C THR A 136 7.51 -14.43 -22.10
N ALA A 137 7.16 -13.19 -22.45
CA ALA A 137 7.79 -12.45 -23.53
C ALA A 137 9.23 -12.11 -23.15
N ALA A 138 10.20 -12.38 -24.03
CA ALA A 138 11.62 -12.18 -23.72
C ALA A 138 12.01 -10.72 -23.40
N ASP A 139 11.13 -9.76 -23.68
CA ASP A 139 11.24 -8.32 -23.46
C ASP A 139 10.31 -7.81 -22.34
N ALA A 140 9.70 -8.69 -21.53
CA ALA A 140 8.81 -8.21 -20.47
C ALA A 140 9.58 -7.35 -19.47
N ASP A 141 8.99 -6.19 -19.14
CA ASP A 141 9.61 -5.21 -18.27
C ASP A 141 9.53 -5.66 -16.81
N THR A 142 10.65 -6.13 -16.26
CA THR A 142 10.78 -6.56 -14.86
C THR A 142 10.38 -5.47 -13.85
N LYS A 143 10.44 -4.19 -14.23
CA LYS A 143 9.96 -3.09 -13.38
C LYS A 143 8.45 -3.09 -13.23
N VAL A 144 7.71 -3.42 -14.30
CA VAL A 144 6.24 -3.55 -14.27
C VAL A 144 5.85 -4.70 -13.35
N TYR A 145 6.55 -5.83 -13.46
CA TYR A 145 6.38 -6.98 -12.56
C TYR A 145 6.61 -6.62 -11.08
N TYR A 146 7.78 -6.05 -10.79
CA TYR A 146 8.14 -5.60 -9.44
C TYR A 146 7.08 -4.64 -8.86
N SER A 147 6.70 -3.62 -9.64
CA SER A 147 5.71 -2.63 -9.22
C SER A 147 4.34 -3.25 -8.92
N ALA A 148 3.94 -4.27 -9.69
CA ALA A 148 2.69 -4.98 -9.45
C ALA A 148 2.72 -5.77 -8.13
N MET A 149 3.84 -6.44 -7.82
CA MET A 149 4.02 -7.16 -6.54
C MET A 149 3.98 -6.22 -5.33
N VAL A 150 4.71 -5.09 -5.41
CA VAL A 150 4.71 -4.05 -4.36
C VAL A 150 3.31 -3.49 -4.15
N ASN A 151 2.61 -3.17 -5.23
CA ASN A 151 1.25 -2.63 -5.15
C ASN A 151 0.23 -3.65 -4.64
N ALA A 152 0.37 -4.93 -4.99
CA ALA A 152 -0.51 -5.98 -4.49
C ALA A 152 -0.36 -6.17 -2.97
N PHE A 153 0.88 -6.11 -2.45
CA PHE A 153 1.12 -6.13 -1.01
C PHE A 153 0.50 -4.90 -0.33
N ALA A 154 0.75 -3.71 -0.88
CA ALA A 154 0.17 -2.47 -0.35
C ALA A 154 -1.38 -2.49 -0.35
N ASP A 155 -2.00 -3.01 -1.42
CA ASP A 155 -3.46 -3.15 -1.50
C ASP A 155 -3.99 -4.16 -0.46
N GLY A 156 -3.25 -5.24 -0.20
CA GLY A 156 -3.53 -6.19 0.88
C GLY A 156 -3.56 -5.52 2.25
N VAL A 157 -2.57 -4.68 2.55
CA VAL A 157 -2.51 -3.89 3.79
C VAL A 157 -3.71 -2.93 3.87
N VAL A 158 -3.94 -2.14 2.83
CA VAL A 158 -4.99 -1.11 2.80
C VAL A 158 -6.38 -1.71 2.93
N LYS A 159 -6.61 -2.91 2.38
CA LYS A 159 -7.88 -3.63 2.51
C LYS A 159 -8.24 -3.95 3.97
N ARG A 160 -7.25 -4.12 4.85
CA ARG A 160 -7.47 -4.36 6.29
C ARG A 160 -7.66 -3.06 7.10
N LEU A 161 -7.46 -1.89 6.49
CA LEU A 161 -7.66 -0.58 7.12
C LEU A 161 -9.09 -0.04 6.97
N LYS A 162 -9.92 -0.73 6.18
CA LYS A 162 -11.34 -0.44 5.96
C LYS A 162 -12.19 -1.29 6.91
#